data_AF-A0A2N3V3Q5-F1
#
_entry.id   AF-A0A2N3V3Q5-F1
#
_cell.length_a   1.000
_cell.length_b   1.000
_cell.length_c   1.000
_cell.angle_alpha   90.00
_cell.angle_beta   90.00
_cell.angle_gamma   90.00
#
_symmetry.space_group_name_H-M   'P 1'
#
loop_
_entity.id
_entity.type
_entity.pdbx_description
1 polymer ?
#
loop_
_entity_poly.entity_id
_entity_poly.type
_entity_poly.pdbx_seq_one_letter_code
_entity_poly.pdbx_strand_id
1 'polypeptide(L)'
;MKNKLLSLFLAFALFSCGSSEEANIEKASVEPQTAEVKPQMLNISIVLDLSDRVIQPMQPTQAERDIQIVGKLTEVFRNNMKAKGSFQSKDKIRVLFKPAPNDPNINNIAKKLSVDLSNMNSKQKKEVYDNITTNFEEGLREIYTQTINSKNWVGSDVWRFFKNDVKDLCIESNPEYRNILVIVTDGYLYHEQSKDRHQNKTSYITPKFLQDEGFRKGGDWREKMKKESYGLLSTNQKIENLEVMVLEINASDSHKNEEDIIKAYLNEWFRDMSIEDPVLHTTDLPSNTDKRIENFFRS
;
A
#
# COMPACT_ATOMS: atom_id res chain seq x y z
N MET A 1 58.50 58.95 -30.85
CA MET A 1 59.97 59.04 -31.04
C MET A 1 60.64 58.00 -30.15
N LYS A 2 61.49 57.15 -30.77
CA LYS A 2 62.74 56.54 -30.26
C LYS A 2 62.74 56.00 -28.81
N ASN A 3 62.79 54.66 -28.65
CA ASN A 3 64.00 53.86 -28.29
C ASN A 3 64.46 54.09 -26.84
N LYS A 4 65.01 53.16 -26.06
CA LYS A 4 65.39 51.74 -26.09
C LYS A 4 66.05 51.52 -24.71
N LEU A 5 66.00 50.29 -24.18
CA LEU A 5 67.00 49.57 -23.35
C LEU A 5 66.17 48.58 -22.52
N LEU A 6 66.13 47.27 -22.73
CA LEU A 6 67.11 46.26 -23.16
C LEU A 6 68.34 46.13 -22.25
N SER A 7 68.28 45.15 -21.34
CA SER A 7 69.28 44.09 -21.12
C SER A 7 68.98 43.39 -19.78
N LEU A 8 69.24 42.12 -19.54
CA LEU A 8 69.66 40.92 -20.28
C LEU A 8 69.90 39.87 -19.16
N PHE A 9 69.71 38.59 -19.46
CA PHE A 9 70.45 37.38 -19.01
C PHE A 9 69.47 36.20 -18.85
N LEU A 10 69.48 35.24 -19.79
CA LEU A 10 70.29 34.00 -19.85
C LEU A 10 69.83 32.99 -18.77
N ALA A 11 69.72 31.68 -19.00
CA ALA A 11 69.90 30.81 -20.16
C ALA A 11 69.43 29.40 -19.73
N PHE A 12 68.98 28.61 -20.72
CA PHE A 12 69.11 27.15 -20.86
C PHE A 12 68.74 26.21 -19.69
N ALA A 13 67.84 25.26 -19.96
CA ALA A 13 68.23 23.90 -20.36
C ALA A 13 67.02 23.03 -20.76
N LEU A 14 67.20 22.29 -21.85
CA LEU A 14 66.38 21.15 -22.30
C LEU A 14 66.75 19.92 -21.47
N PHE A 15 65.76 19.13 -21.01
CA PHE A 15 65.78 17.66 -20.80
C PHE A 15 64.31 17.24 -20.53
N SER A 16 63.63 16.57 -21.47
CA SER A 16 63.55 15.11 -21.70
C SER A 16 62.60 14.33 -20.77
N CYS A 17 61.65 13.62 -21.40
CA CYS A 17 60.73 12.53 -21.02
C CYS A 17 60.74 11.90 -19.61
N GLY A 18 59.53 11.55 -19.13
CA GLY A 18 59.31 10.30 -18.37
C GLY A 18 58.23 10.32 -17.27
N SER A 19 57.03 9.83 -17.61
CA SER A 19 56.01 9.13 -16.79
C SER A 19 55.74 9.50 -15.31
N SER A 20 54.50 9.88 -15.03
CA SER A 20 53.59 9.14 -14.12
C SER A 20 52.21 9.79 -14.06
N GLU A 21 51.16 8.99 -14.20
CA GLU A 21 49.74 9.37 -14.10
C GLU A 21 49.40 9.97 -12.73
N GLU A 22 48.74 11.12 -12.73
CA GLU A 22 47.78 11.49 -11.68
C GLU A 22 46.51 12.02 -12.36
N ALA A 23 45.41 11.31 -12.13
CA ALA A 23 44.10 11.59 -12.68
C ALA A 23 43.53 12.89 -12.07
N ASN A 24 43.30 13.90 -12.93
CA ASN A 24 42.52 15.07 -12.58
C ASN A 24 41.03 14.71 -12.61
N ILE A 25 40.39 14.73 -11.44
CA ILE A 25 38.94 14.63 -11.28
C ILE A 25 38.33 15.96 -11.73
N GLU A 26 37.74 15.99 -12.93
CA GLU A 26 36.82 17.05 -13.33
C GLU A 26 35.57 16.99 -12.45
N LYS A 27 35.33 18.06 -11.69
CA LYS A 27 34.05 18.30 -11.01
C LYS A 27 32.99 18.61 -12.07
N ALA A 28 32.27 17.59 -12.52
CA ALA A 28 30.99 17.78 -13.18
C ALA A 28 29.96 18.22 -12.13
N SER A 29 29.54 19.48 -12.20
CA SER A 29 28.37 19.98 -11.49
C SER A 29 27.12 19.35 -12.10
N VAL A 30 26.63 18.29 -11.47
CA VAL A 30 25.29 17.75 -11.76
C VAL A 30 24.29 18.67 -11.06
N GLU A 31 23.67 19.57 -11.81
CA GLU A 31 22.40 20.15 -11.39
C GLU A 31 21.39 19.00 -11.29
N PRO A 32 20.64 18.88 -10.17
CA PRO A 32 19.58 17.90 -10.08
C PRO A 32 18.50 18.32 -11.07
N GLN A 33 18.35 17.56 -12.16
CA GLN A 33 17.14 17.60 -12.95
C GLN A 33 16.01 17.11 -12.04
N THR A 34 15.31 18.05 -11.39
CA THR A 34 13.99 17.78 -10.84
C THR A 34 13.10 17.46 -12.02
N ALA A 35 12.97 16.17 -12.33
CA ALA A 35 11.92 15.70 -13.21
C ALA A 35 10.61 16.26 -12.66
N GLU A 36 9.96 17.10 -13.44
CA GLU A 36 8.67 17.67 -13.10
C GLU A 36 7.69 16.50 -13.01
N VAL A 37 7.43 16.02 -11.78
CA VAL A 37 6.50 14.92 -11.54
C VAL A 37 5.13 15.43 -11.91
N LYS A 38 4.69 15.14 -13.14
CA LYS A 38 3.31 15.37 -13.53
C LYS A 38 2.43 14.61 -12.54
N PRO A 39 1.41 15.25 -11.93
CA PRO A 39 0.58 14.58 -10.96
C PRO A 39 -0.12 13.38 -11.60
N GLN A 40 0.24 12.17 -11.17
CA GLN A 40 -0.22 10.90 -11.73
C GLN A 40 -1.69 10.64 -11.33
N MET A 41 -2.50 10.06 -12.22
CA MET A 41 -3.89 9.68 -11.91
C MET A 41 -3.89 8.62 -10.82
N LEU A 42 -4.74 8.78 -9.81
CA LEU A 42 -4.83 7.78 -8.74
C LEU A 42 -5.91 6.77 -9.09
N ASN A 43 -5.61 5.48 -8.92
CA ASN A 43 -6.60 4.41 -8.89
C ASN A 43 -6.46 3.67 -7.56
N ILE A 44 -7.30 4.06 -6.59
CA ILE A 44 -7.22 3.59 -5.20
C ILE A 44 -8.29 2.52 -4.98
N SER A 45 -7.88 1.31 -4.65
CA SER A 45 -8.77 0.23 -4.20
C SER A 45 -8.55 -0.02 -2.72
N ILE A 46 -9.63 -0.14 -1.96
CA ILE A 46 -9.59 -0.33 -0.51
C ILE A 46 -10.32 -1.63 -0.20
N VAL A 47 -9.64 -2.64 0.33
CA VAL A 47 -10.27 -3.87 0.82
C VAL A 47 -10.45 -3.77 2.33
N LEU A 48 -11.70 -3.80 2.78
CA LEU A 48 -12.04 -3.79 4.21
C LEU A 48 -12.40 -5.20 4.68
N ASP A 49 -11.88 -5.57 5.83
CA ASP A 49 -12.19 -6.85 6.46
C ASP A 49 -13.36 -6.74 7.46
N LEU A 50 -14.48 -7.41 7.15
CA LEU A 50 -15.70 -7.45 7.97
C LEU A 50 -15.77 -8.72 8.85
N SER A 51 -14.62 -9.27 9.24
CA SER A 51 -14.52 -10.37 10.20
C SER A 51 -14.97 -9.95 11.60
N ASP A 52 -14.93 -10.88 12.54
CA ASP A 52 -15.20 -10.64 13.96
C ASP A 52 -14.20 -9.68 14.61
N ARG A 53 -13.12 -9.24 13.93
CA ARG A 53 -12.27 -8.13 14.38
C ARG A 53 -13.06 -6.86 14.67
N VAL A 54 -14.19 -6.64 13.99
CA VAL A 54 -15.04 -5.45 14.18
C VAL A 54 -15.64 -5.35 15.58
N ILE A 55 -15.72 -6.46 16.32
CA ILE A 55 -16.25 -6.52 17.69
C ILE A 55 -15.17 -6.74 18.75
N GLN A 56 -13.88 -6.81 18.36
CA GLN A 56 -12.81 -6.95 19.34
C GLN A 56 -12.75 -5.71 20.26
N PRO A 57 -12.53 -5.90 21.57
CA PRO A 57 -12.54 -4.80 22.53
C PRO A 57 -11.30 -3.92 22.34
N MET A 58 -11.50 -2.74 21.74
CA MET A 58 -10.45 -1.73 21.57
C MET A 58 -11.04 -0.31 21.56
N GLN A 59 -10.20 0.71 21.80
CA GLN A 59 -10.59 2.12 21.77
C GLN A 59 -9.57 2.98 20.98
N PRO A 60 -10.01 3.79 19.99
CA PRO A 60 -11.32 3.73 19.33
C PRO A 60 -11.61 2.32 18.79
N THR A 61 -12.88 2.01 18.57
CA THR A 61 -13.33 0.73 18.03
C THR A 61 -12.74 0.48 16.63
N GLN A 62 -12.67 -0.79 16.21
CA GLN A 62 -12.15 -1.12 14.89
C GLN A 62 -12.95 -0.44 13.77
N ALA A 63 -14.28 -0.36 13.90
CA ALA A 63 -15.13 0.32 12.92
C ALA A 63 -14.79 1.82 12.81
N GLU A 64 -14.57 2.51 13.94
CA GLU A 64 -14.17 3.93 13.93
C GLU A 64 -12.81 4.13 13.26
N ARG A 65 -11.85 3.22 13.51
CA ARG A 65 -10.52 3.25 12.89
C ARG A 65 -10.60 3.04 11.38
N ASP A 66 -11.33 2.03 10.93
CA ASP A 66 -11.50 1.75 9.51
C ASP A 66 -12.19 2.93 8.79
N ILE A 67 -13.23 3.53 9.40
CA ILE A 67 -13.91 4.73 8.88
C ILE A 67 -12.93 5.89 8.77
N GLN A 68 -12.11 6.15 9.78
CA GLN A 68 -11.11 7.21 9.76
C GLN A 68 -10.06 6.98 8.66
N ILE A 69 -9.56 5.74 8.51
CA ILE A 69 -8.61 5.38 7.44
C ILE A 69 -9.20 5.67 6.06
N VAL A 70 -10.43 5.26 5.80
CA VAL A 70 -11.10 5.53 4.52
C VAL A 70 -11.36 7.03 4.35
N GLY A 71 -11.80 7.72 5.39
CA GLY A 71 -11.92 9.18 5.41
C GLY A 71 -10.61 9.82 4.96
N LYS A 72 -9.48 9.42 5.54
CA LYS A 72 -8.16 9.94 5.16
C LYS A 72 -7.80 9.66 3.70
N LEU A 73 -8.10 8.47 3.19
CA LEU A 73 -7.89 8.13 1.78
C LEU A 73 -8.76 8.96 0.83
N THR A 74 -10.01 9.28 1.22
CA THR A 74 -10.84 10.21 0.44
C THR A 74 -10.31 11.65 0.47
N GLU A 75 -9.67 12.08 1.57
CA GLU A 75 -9.00 13.37 1.61
C GLU A 75 -7.82 13.43 0.65
N VAL A 76 -6.99 12.38 0.62
CA VAL A 76 -5.89 12.23 -0.34
C VAL A 76 -6.42 12.32 -1.78
N PHE A 77 -7.48 11.56 -2.08
CA PHE A 77 -8.15 11.59 -3.37
C PHE A 77 -8.62 13.01 -3.74
N ARG A 78 -9.33 13.69 -2.83
CA ARG A 78 -9.81 15.07 -3.02
C ARG A 78 -8.68 16.07 -3.23
N ASN A 79 -7.58 15.91 -2.50
CA ASN A 79 -6.39 16.76 -2.65
C ASN A 79 -5.72 16.56 -4.01
N ASN A 80 -5.65 15.31 -4.50
CA ASN A 80 -5.14 15.02 -5.84
C ASN A 80 -6.05 15.59 -6.94
N MET A 81 -7.38 15.51 -6.76
CA MET A 81 -8.33 16.18 -7.64
C MET A 81 -8.03 17.68 -7.70
N LYS A 82 -7.88 18.34 -6.56
CA LYS A 82 -7.61 19.79 -6.47
C LYS A 82 -6.31 20.16 -7.18
N ALA A 83 -5.24 19.42 -6.94
CA ALA A 83 -3.91 19.67 -7.52
C ALA A 83 -3.93 19.64 -9.05
N LYS A 84 -4.83 18.85 -9.65
CA LYS A 84 -5.02 18.73 -11.11
C LYS A 84 -6.05 19.69 -11.68
N GLY A 85 -6.56 20.63 -10.90
CA GLY A 85 -7.64 21.51 -11.31
C GLY A 85 -8.96 20.76 -11.46
N SER A 86 -9.39 20.07 -10.38
CA SER A 86 -10.63 19.33 -10.06
C SER A 86 -11.43 18.71 -11.22
N PHE A 87 -11.75 19.51 -12.23
CA PHE A 87 -12.44 19.15 -13.46
C PHE A 87 -11.60 18.30 -14.43
N GLN A 88 -10.27 18.36 -14.38
CA GLN A 88 -9.41 17.54 -15.24
C GLN A 88 -9.07 16.18 -14.63
N SER A 89 -9.26 15.99 -13.32
CA SER A 89 -8.96 14.72 -12.67
C SER A 89 -9.82 13.59 -13.26
N LYS A 90 -9.17 12.45 -13.50
CA LYS A 90 -9.80 11.17 -13.86
C LYS A 90 -9.49 10.10 -12.81
N ASP A 91 -9.18 10.52 -11.59
CA ASP A 91 -8.85 9.62 -10.50
C ASP A 91 -10.04 8.69 -10.20
N LYS A 92 -9.73 7.52 -9.63
CA LYS A 92 -10.69 6.50 -9.22
C LYS A 92 -10.43 6.09 -7.77
N ILE A 93 -11.50 5.86 -7.01
CA ILE A 93 -11.43 5.32 -5.65
C ILE A 93 -12.61 4.39 -5.40
N ARG A 94 -12.35 3.24 -4.78
CA ARG A 94 -13.39 2.24 -4.46
C ARG A 94 -13.12 1.50 -3.17
N VAL A 95 -14.18 1.21 -2.43
CA VAL A 95 -14.17 0.25 -1.32
C VAL A 95 -14.70 -1.09 -1.81
N LEU A 96 -14.00 -2.17 -1.47
CA LEU A 96 -14.26 -3.54 -1.87
C LEU A 96 -14.47 -4.38 -0.62
N PHE A 97 -15.52 -5.20 -0.65
CA PHE A 97 -15.78 -6.25 0.32
C PHE A 97 -15.67 -7.59 -0.39
N LYS A 98 -14.84 -8.49 0.14
CA LYS A 98 -14.49 -9.75 -0.53
C LYS A 98 -14.58 -10.90 0.47
N PRO A 99 -15.60 -11.79 0.41
CA PRO A 99 -16.69 -11.80 -0.57
C PRO A 99 -17.64 -10.60 -0.42
N ALA A 100 -18.44 -10.35 -1.46
CA ALA A 100 -19.51 -9.37 -1.36
C ALA A 100 -20.49 -9.80 -0.24
N PRO A 101 -20.93 -8.88 0.63
CA PRO A 101 -21.91 -9.18 1.66
C PRO A 101 -23.20 -9.73 1.04
N ASN A 102 -23.84 -10.70 1.68
CA ASN A 102 -25.08 -11.27 1.14
C ASN A 102 -26.30 -10.34 1.34
N ASP A 103 -26.17 -9.33 2.21
CA ASP A 103 -27.24 -8.37 2.50
C ASP A 103 -27.40 -7.38 1.33
N PRO A 104 -28.58 -7.32 0.67
CA PRO A 104 -28.84 -6.39 -0.42
C PRO A 104 -28.69 -4.91 -0.03
N ASN A 105 -28.99 -4.54 1.21
CA ASN A 105 -28.84 -3.17 1.71
C ASN A 105 -27.37 -2.80 1.78
N ILE A 106 -26.55 -3.65 2.42
CA ILE A 106 -25.09 -3.47 2.45
C ILE A 106 -24.53 -3.37 1.03
N ASN A 107 -24.97 -4.23 0.10
CA ASN A 107 -24.55 -4.17 -1.30
C ASN A 107 -24.93 -2.86 -1.99
N ASN A 108 -26.12 -2.31 -1.72
CA ASN A 108 -26.56 -1.04 -2.29
C ASN A 108 -25.77 0.15 -1.75
N ILE A 109 -25.35 0.10 -0.48
CA ILE A 109 -24.46 1.09 0.11
C ILE A 109 -23.06 0.95 -0.48
N ALA A 110 -22.52 -0.27 -0.53
CA ALA A 110 -21.18 -0.56 -1.06
C ALA A 110 -21.00 -0.09 -2.51
N LYS A 111 -22.05 -0.18 -3.35
CA LYS A 111 -22.04 0.37 -4.73
C LYS A 111 -21.78 1.88 -4.77
N LYS A 112 -22.21 2.62 -3.74
CA LYS A 112 -22.00 4.08 -3.63
C LYS A 112 -20.59 4.42 -3.13
N LEU A 113 -19.87 3.45 -2.55
CA LEU A 113 -18.48 3.60 -2.11
C LEU A 113 -17.48 3.38 -3.26
N SER A 114 -17.86 3.82 -4.47
CA SER A 114 -17.04 3.73 -5.67
C SER A 114 -17.25 4.96 -6.52
N VAL A 115 -16.14 5.60 -6.90
CA VAL A 115 -16.11 6.82 -7.72
C VAL A 115 -15.11 6.61 -8.85
N ASP A 116 -15.56 6.88 -10.07
CA ASP A 116 -14.72 6.97 -11.27
C ASP A 116 -14.94 8.32 -11.95
N LEU A 117 -13.97 9.22 -11.83
CA LEU A 117 -14.07 10.57 -12.39
C LEU A 117 -13.86 10.62 -13.91
N SER A 118 -13.35 9.53 -14.53
CA SER A 118 -13.04 9.51 -15.96
C SER A 118 -14.27 9.69 -16.85
N ASN A 119 -15.43 9.28 -16.34
CA ASN A 119 -16.73 9.33 -17.04
C ASN A 119 -17.64 10.46 -16.56
N MET A 120 -17.13 11.39 -15.74
CA MET A 120 -17.92 12.47 -15.13
C MET A 120 -17.72 13.82 -15.82
N ASN A 121 -18.78 14.63 -15.88
CA ASN A 121 -18.68 16.04 -16.27
C ASN A 121 -18.28 16.93 -15.08
N SER A 122 -17.99 18.21 -15.35
CA SER A 122 -17.51 19.16 -14.33
C SER A 122 -18.45 19.33 -13.13
N LYS A 123 -19.77 19.30 -13.35
CA LYS A 123 -20.76 19.43 -12.27
C LYS A 123 -20.72 18.21 -11.35
N GLN A 124 -20.70 17.00 -11.92
CA GLN A 124 -20.60 15.75 -11.17
C GLN A 124 -19.28 15.68 -10.39
N LYS A 125 -18.15 16.08 -11.00
CA LYS A 125 -16.86 16.12 -10.31
C LYS A 125 -16.86 17.08 -9.12
N LYS A 126 -17.55 18.22 -9.23
CA LYS A 126 -17.70 19.17 -8.10
C LYS A 126 -18.50 18.54 -6.97
N GLU A 127 -19.59 17.86 -7.28
CA GLU A 127 -20.41 17.15 -6.30
C GLU A 127 -19.63 16.06 -5.57
N VAL A 128 -18.82 15.28 -6.29
CA VAL A 128 -17.89 14.33 -5.67
C VAL A 128 -16.89 15.03 -4.76
N TYR A 129 -16.23 16.09 -5.26
CA TYR A 129 -15.23 16.84 -4.48
C TYR A 129 -15.78 17.34 -3.14
N ASP A 130 -17.03 17.82 -3.13
CA ASP A 130 -17.66 18.38 -1.94
C ASP A 130 -18.10 17.31 -0.93
N ASN A 131 -18.50 16.13 -1.40
CA ASN A 131 -19.24 15.16 -0.57
C ASN A 131 -18.53 13.82 -0.37
N ILE A 132 -17.43 13.52 -1.07
CA ILE A 132 -16.85 12.17 -1.09
C ILE A 132 -16.50 11.64 0.31
N THR A 133 -15.89 12.46 1.16
CA THR A 133 -15.52 12.06 2.52
C THR A 133 -16.76 11.69 3.34
N THR A 134 -17.73 12.60 3.42
CA THR A 134 -18.99 12.36 4.14
C THR A 134 -19.73 11.14 3.61
N ASN A 135 -19.87 11.01 2.29
CA ASN A 135 -20.57 9.89 1.66
C ASN A 135 -19.93 8.54 2.00
N PHE A 136 -18.59 8.48 2.03
CA PHE A 136 -17.87 7.25 2.35
C PHE A 136 -17.98 6.94 3.85
N GLU A 137 -17.78 7.92 4.72
CA GLU A 137 -17.88 7.73 6.17
C GLU A 137 -19.29 7.32 6.61
N GLU A 138 -20.34 7.95 6.09
CA GLU A 138 -21.73 7.61 6.39
C GLU A 138 -22.09 6.22 5.87
N GLY A 139 -21.71 5.91 4.62
CA GLY A 139 -21.94 4.59 4.05
C GLY A 139 -21.25 3.49 4.85
N LEU A 140 -20.00 3.70 5.26
CA LEU A 140 -19.29 2.75 6.11
C LEU A 140 -19.92 2.62 7.49
N ARG A 141 -20.31 3.73 8.13
CA ARG A 141 -21.01 3.70 9.42
C ARG A 141 -22.27 2.86 9.35
N GLU A 142 -23.04 2.98 8.27
CA GLU A 142 -24.24 2.17 8.05
C GLU A 142 -23.89 0.69 7.86
N ILE A 143 -22.88 0.37 7.03
CA ILE A 143 -22.42 -1.01 6.81
C ILE A 143 -21.94 -1.67 8.11
N TYR A 144 -21.10 -1.00 8.90
CA TYR A 144 -20.63 -1.53 10.19
C TYR A 144 -21.79 -1.71 11.16
N THR A 145 -22.72 -0.76 11.24
CA THR A 145 -23.91 -0.88 12.09
C THR A 145 -24.73 -2.11 11.72
N GLN A 146 -24.99 -2.34 10.43
CA GLN A 146 -25.74 -3.51 9.95
C GLN A 146 -24.98 -4.82 10.20
N THR A 147 -23.67 -4.83 9.96
CA THR A 147 -22.80 -6.00 10.17
C THR A 147 -22.77 -6.41 11.65
N ILE A 148 -22.59 -5.45 12.56
CA ILE A 148 -22.56 -5.68 14.01
C ILE A 148 -23.93 -6.16 14.50
N ASN A 149 -25.02 -5.51 14.07
CA ASN A 149 -26.38 -5.86 14.50
C ASN A 149 -26.81 -7.24 14.01
N SER A 150 -26.48 -7.60 12.77
CA SER A 150 -26.80 -8.90 12.19
C SER A 150 -25.92 -10.03 12.74
N LYS A 151 -24.76 -9.71 13.33
CA LYS A 151 -23.74 -10.67 13.77
C LYS A 151 -23.31 -11.62 12.64
N ASN A 152 -23.36 -11.13 11.40
CA ASN A 152 -23.00 -11.90 10.22
C ASN A 152 -21.68 -11.38 9.65
N TRP A 153 -20.59 -11.95 10.15
CA TRP A 153 -19.23 -11.58 9.76
C TRP A 153 -18.80 -12.42 8.56
N VAL A 154 -18.96 -11.86 7.35
CA VAL A 154 -18.52 -12.52 6.12
C VAL A 154 -16.99 -12.57 5.99
N GLY A 155 -16.26 -11.77 6.78
CA GLY A 155 -14.80 -11.73 6.78
C GLY A 155 -14.19 -11.04 5.56
N SER A 156 -12.93 -11.38 5.30
CA SER A 156 -12.20 -10.99 4.10
C SER A 156 -11.40 -12.15 3.52
N ASP A 157 -11.85 -12.69 2.40
CA ASP A 157 -11.15 -13.71 1.62
C ASP A 157 -10.06 -13.06 0.74
N VAL A 158 -9.10 -12.41 1.39
CA VAL A 158 -7.99 -11.69 0.73
C VAL A 158 -7.21 -12.64 -0.18
N TRP A 159 -6.98 -13.88 0.25
CA TRP A 159 -6.26 -14.85 -0.57
C TRP A 159 -6.97 -15.13 -1.90
N ARG A 160 -8.28 -15.42 -1.87
CA ARG A 160 -9.07 -15.64 -3.09
C ARG A 160 -9.20 -14.37 -3.92
N PHE A 161 -9.31 -13.21 -3.28
CA PHE A 161 -9.34 -11.92 -3.96
C PHE A 161 -8.08 -11.71 -4.81
N PHE A 162 -6.89 -11.98 -4.27
CA PHE A 162 -5.64 -11.92 -5.05
C PHE A 162 -5.56 -12.97 -6.15
N LYS A 163 -6.18 -14.14 -5.93
CA LYS A 163 -6.22 -15.21 -6.94
C LYS A 163 -7.07 -14.86 -8.16
N ASN A 164 -8.22 -14.21 -7.95
CA ASN A 164 -9.26 -14.12 -8.97
C ASN A 164 -9.54 -12.68 -9.45
N ASP A 165 -9.42 -11.68 -8.57
CA ASP A 165 -10.10 -10.40 -8.78
C ASP A 165 -9.15 -9.19 -8.79
N VAL A 166 -7.97 -9.28 -8.15
CA VAL A 166 -7.11 -8.12 -7.89
C VAL A 166 -6.68 -7.39 -9.17
N LYS A 167 -6.38 -8.12 -10.25
CA LYS A 167 -6.01 -7.50 -11.52
C LYS A 167 -7.16 -6.71 -12.12
N ASP A 168 -8.32 -7.34 -12.20
CA ASP A 168 -9.51 -6.77 -12.84
C ASP A 168 -10.07 -5.58 -12.06
N LEU A 169 -9.93 -5.59 -10.73
CA LEU A 169 -10.55 -4.59 -9.87
C LEU A 169 -9.59 -3.52 -9.35
N CYS A 170 -8.27 -3.74 -9.41
CA CYS A 170 -7.29 -2.81 -8.82
C CYS A 170 -6.28 -2.26 -9.80
N ILE A 171 -6.24 -2.73 -11.06
CA ILE A 171 -5.25 -2.26 -12.03
C ILE A 171 -5.95 -1.59 -13.21
N GLU A 172 -5.69 -0.30 -13.38
CA GLU A 172 -5.94 0.40 -14.63
C GLU A 172 -4.74 0.17 -15.56
N SER A 173 -5.03 -0.23 -16.80
CA SER A 173 -4.01 -0.52 -17.81
C SER A 173 -3.37 0.74 -18.41
N ASN A 174 -4.01 1.90 -18.27
CA ASN A 174 -3.44 3.18 -18.70
C ASN A 174 -2.26 3.56 -17.77
N PRO A 175 -1.03 3.73 -18.30
CA PRO A 175 0.16 4.03 -17.52
C PRO A 175 0.12 5.38 -16.79
N GLU A 176 -0.83 6.26 -17.13
CA GLU A 176 -1.07 7.50 -16.37
C GLU A 176 -1.62 7.24 -14.97
N TYR A 177 -2.09 6.02 -14.66
CA TYR A 177 -2.59 5.66 -13.34
C TYR A 177 -1.49 5.05 -12.44
N ARG A 178 -1.44 5.55 -11.20
CA ARG A 178 -0.81 4.90 -10.05
C ARG A 178 -1.86 4.00 -9.43
N ASN A 179 -1.67 2.69 -9.56
CA ASN A 179 -2.58 1.70 -9.00
C ASN A 179 -2.17 1.37 -7.57
N ILE A 180 -3.08 1.62 -6.64
CA ILE A 180 -2.83 1.47 -5.21
C ILE A 180 -3.92 0.57 -4.63
N LEU A 181 -3.50 -0.46 -3.90
CA LEU A 181 -4.38 -1.29 -3.09
C LEU A 181 -4.05 -1.09 -1.61
N VAL A 182 -5.04 -0.59 -0.86
CA VAL A 182 -5.00 -0.51 0.59
C VAL A 182 -5.82 -1.66 1.18
N ILE A 183 -5.23 -2.46 2.06
CA ILE A 183 -5.90 -3.56 2.75
C ILE A 183 -5.98 -3.18 4.23
N VAL A 184 -7.18 -3.14 4.79
CA VAL A 184 -7.41 -2.85 6.22
C VAL A 184 -7.89 -4.13 6.89
N THR A 185 -7.02 -4.72 7.71
CA THR A 185 -7.21 -6.03 8.34
C THR A 185 -6.30 -6.17 9.55
N ASP A 186 -6.63 -7.05 10.48
CA ASP A 186 -5.76 -7.39 11.62
C ASP A 186 -4.51 -8.20 11.23
N GLY A 187 -4.38 -8.55 9.96
CA GLY A 187 -3.23 -9.25 9.37
C GLY A 187 -3.40 -10.76 9.32
N TYR A 188 -4.42 -11.32 9.96
CA TYR A 188 -4.77 -12.72 9.80
C TYR A 188 -5.58 -12.91 8.53
N LEU A 189 -5.08 -13.77 7.64
CA LEU A 189 -5.84 -14.15 6.45
C LEU A 189 -6.61 -15.40 6.77
N TYR A 190 -7.94 -15.35 6.71
CA TYR A 190 -8.76 -16.55 6.85
C TYR A 190 -10.13 -16.35 6.20
N HIS A 191 -10.55 -17.35 5.44
CA HIS A 191 -11.93 -17.49 5.02
C HIS A 191 -12.25 -18.97 4.86
N GLU A 192 -13.39 -19.41 5.40
CA GLU A 192 -13.74 -20.84 5.48
C GLU A 192 -13.74 -21.50 4.11
N GLN A 193 -14.28 -20.83 3.08
CA GLN A 193 -14.38 -21.40 1.75
C GLN A 193 -13.04 -21.52 1.03
N SER A 194 -12.02 -20.76 1.46
CA SER A 194 -10.70 -20.77 0.84
C SER A 194 -9.67 -21.54 1.63
N LYS A 195 -10.04 -22.13 2.77
CA LYS A 195 -9.13 -22.88 3.62
C LYS A 195 -8.50 -24.03 2.84
N ASP A 196 -7.20 -23.92 2.62
CA ASP A 196 -6.41 -24.88 1.85
C ASP A 196 -4.98 -24.94 2.42
N ARG A 197 -4.33 -26.09 2.26
CA ARG A 197 -2.97 -26.36 2.72
C ARG A 197 -2.29 -27.34 1.79
N HIS A 198 -1.12 -26.96 1.29
CA HIS A 198 -0.19 -27.85 0.61
C HIS A 198 1.15 -27.81 1.34
N GLN A 199 1.48 -28.91 2.03
CA GLN A 199 2.64 -28.99 2.92
C GLN A 199 2.61 -27.85 3.96
N ASN A 200 3.64 -27.02 4.02
CA ASN A 200 3.75 -25.90 4.97
C ASN A 200 3.23 -24.57 4.41
N LYS A 201 2.64 -24.59 3.21
CA LYS A 201 1.97 -23.42 2.63
C LYS A 201 0.46 -23.50 2.79
N THR A 202 -0.15 -22.40 3.23
CA THR A 202 -1.59 -22.30 3.51
C THR A 202 -2.21 -21.12 2.80
N SER A 203 -3.50 -21.16 2.49
CA SER A 203 -4.24 -19.97 2.03
C SER A 203 -4.62 -19.02 3.18
N TYR A 204 -4.25 -19.39 4.40
CA TYR A 204 -4.65 -18.72 5.63
C TYR A 204 -3.48 -18.61 6.61
N ILE A 205 -3.51 -17.61 7.48
CA ILE A 205 -2.66 -17.47 8.66
C ILE A 205 -3.56 -17.03 9.81
N THR A 206 -3.58 -17.79 10.90
CA THR A 206 -4.42 -17.51 12.07
C THR A 206 -3.61 -17.68 13.36
N PRO A 207 -4.07 -17.08 14.49
CA PRO A 207 -3.45 -17.29 15.79
C PRO A 207 -3.30 -18.78 16.14
N LYS A 208 -4.35 -19.57 15.86
CA LYS A 208 -4.36 -21.02 16.10
C LYS A 208 -3.34 -21.75 15.25
N PHE A 209 -3.23 -21.41 13.96
CA PHE A 209 -2.23 -22.02 13.09
C PHE A 209 -0.81 -21.74 13.58
N LEU A 210 -0.50 -20.48 13.94
CA LEU A 210 0.81 -20.12 14.48
C LEU A 210 1.16 -20.88 15.76
N GLN A 211 0.16 -21.14 16.62
CA GLN A 211 0.32 -21.97 17.81
C GLN A 211 0.59 -23.44 17.47
N ASP A 212 -0.24 -24.03 16.62
CA ASP A 212 -0.19 -25.46 16.29
C ASP A 212 1.14 -25.82 15.59
N GLU A 213 1.65 -24.95 14.70
CA GLU A 213 2.93 -25.14 14.02
C GLU A 213 4.14 -24.77 14.89
N GLY A 214 3.91 -24.27 16.12
CA GLY A 214 4.95 -24.03 17.11
C GLY A 214 5.76 -22.74 16.92
N PHE A 215 5.28 -21.78 16.11
CA PHE A 215 5.92 -20.47 15.96
C PHE A 215 5.96 -19.66 17.27
N ARG A 216 5.08 -20.00 18.21
CA ARG A 216 4.95 -19.38 19.53
C ARG A 216 5.87 -19.96 20.62
N LYS A 217 6.68 -21.00 20.30
CA LYS A 217 7.48 -21.76 21.29
C LYS A 217 8.88 -21.19 21.58
N GLY A 218 9.16 -19.94 21.20
CA GLY A 218 10.40 -19.24 21.58
C GLY A 218 11.67 -19.60 20.77
N GLY A 219 11.55 -20.40 19.72
CA GLY A 219 12.66 -20.69 18.79
C GLY A 219 12.86 -19.62 17.71
N ASP A 220 13.90 -19.79 16.87
CA ASP A 220 14.11 -18.94 15.69
C ASP A 220 13.04 -19.24 14.63
N TRP A 221 11.95 -18.47 14.69
CA TRP A 221 10.82 -18.59 13.79
C TRP A 221 11.20 -18.28 12.34
N ARG A 222 12.20 -17.41 12.09
CA ARG A 222 12.66 -17.07 10.73
C ARG A 222 13.37 -18.25 10.11
N GLU A 223 14.26 -18.89 10.88
CA GLU A 223 14.95 -20.10 10.46
C GLU A 223 13.95 -21.24 10.19
N LYS A 224 12.96 -21.43 11.07
CA LYS A 224 11.87 -22.39 10.86
C LYS A 224 11.10 -22.09 9.58
N MET A 225 10.63 -20.86 9.38
CA MET A 225 9.88 -20.47 8.17
C MET A 225 10.65 -20.83 6.91
N LYS A 226 11.93 -20.46 6.86
CA LYS A 226 12.79 -20.68 5.69
C LYS A 226 13.12 -22.17 5.47
N LYS A 227 13.58 -22.87 6.50
CA LYS A 227 14.02 -24.28 6.38
C LYS A 227 12.87 -25.21 6.05
N GLU A 228 11.71 -24.98 6.65
CA GLU A 228 10.52 -25.81 6.45
C GLU A 228 9.60 -25.26 5.35
N SER A 229 9.97 -24.17 4.68
CA SER A 229 9.20 -23.56 3.57
C SER A 229 7.75 -23.20 3.94
N TYR A 230 7.57 -22.61 5.12
CA TYR A 230 6.27 -22.04 5.50
C TYR A 230 6.00 -20.76 4.72
N GLY A 231 4.73 -20.52 4.43
CA GLY A 231 4.28 -19.28 3.80
C GLY A 231 2.83 -19.38 3.37
N LEU A 232 2.38 -18.40 2.60
CA LEU A 232 1.06 -18.47 1.97
C LEU A 232 1.14 -19.25 0.64
N LEU A 233 0.03 -19.87 0.25
CA LEU A 233 -0.09 -20.49 -1.07
C LEU A 233 0.00 -19.41 -2.14
N SER A 234 0.84 -19.65 -3.15
CA SER A 234 0.91 -18.78 -4.32
C SER A 234 -0.43 -18.79 -5.06
N THR A 235 -0.82 -17.63 -5.57
CA THR A 235 -1.95 -17.49 -6.48
C THR A 235 -1.58 -17.80 -7.93
N ASN A 236 -0.29 -18.04 -8.21
CA ASN A 236 0.31 -18.13 -9.54
C ASN A 236 0.06 -16.89 -10.42
N GLN A 237 -0.23 -15.76 -9.80
CA GLN A 237 -0.40 -14.47 -10.47
C GLN A 237 0.89 -13.65 -10.38
N LYS A 238 1.34 -13.10 -11.50
CA LYS A 238 2.25 -11.94 -11.50
C LYS A 238 1.42 -10.67 -11.56
N ILE A 239 1.58 -9.80 -10.58
CA ILE A 239 0.82 -8.56 -10.39
C ILE A 239 1.82 -7.41 -10.48
N GLU A 240 2.00 -6.92 -11.71
CA GLU A 240 2.86 -5.78 -12.00
C GLU A 240 2.06 -4.49 -11.90
N ASN A 241 2.74 -3.36 -11.67
CA ASN A 241 2.11 -2.03 -11.59
C ASN A 241 0.98 -1.97 -10.55
N LEU A 242 1.22 -2.50 -9.34
CA LEU A 242 0.35 -2.36 -8.20
C LEU A 242 1.18 -2.11 -6.94
N GLU A 243 0.92 -1.00 -6.26
CA GLU A 243 1.47 -0.74 -4.95
C GLU A 243 0.49 -1.22 -3.87
N VAL A 244 1.01 -1.85 -2.82
CA VAL A 244 0.18 -2.43 -1.75
C VAL A 244 0.55 -1.83 -0.39
N MET A 245 -0.45 -1.37 0.34
CA MET A 245 -0.34 -0.95 1.74
C MET A 245 -1.31 -1.75 2.60
N VAL A 246 -0.80 -2.44 3.61
CA VAL A 246 -1.60 -3.12 4.64
C VAL A 246 -1.58 -2.29 5.92
N LEU A 247 -2.76 -1.95 6.42
CA LEU A 247 -2.97 -1.16 7.63
C LEU A 247 -3.69 -1.98 8.69
N GLU A 248 -3.51 -1.57 9.95
CA GLU A 248 -4.17 -2.14 11.13
C GLU A 248 -3.80 -3.60 11.46
N ILE A 249 -2.58 -4.05 11.10
CA ILE A 249 -2.09 -5.36 11.57
C ILE A 249 -2.10 -5.36 13.10
N ASN A 250 -2.93 -6.21 13.70
CA ASN A 250 -3.22 -6.25 15.13
C ASN A 250 -2.97 -7.67 15.65
N ALA A 251 -1.68 -7.99 15.77
CA ALA A 251 -1.20 -9.29 16.24
C ALA A 251 -1.59 -9.53 17.71
N SER A 252 -1.66 -10.80 18.14
CA SER A 252 -1.98 -11.05 19.55
C SER A 252 -0.84 -10.61 20.47
N ASP A 253 -1.19 -9.83 21.48
CA ASP A 253 -0.34 -9.34 22.56
C ASP A 253 0.31 -10.50 23.36
N SER A 254 -0.26 -11.70 23.25
CA SER A 254 0.20 -12.89 23.95
C SER A 254 1.56 -13.41 23.46
N HIS A 255 2.02 -13.00 22.27
CA HIS A 255 3.24 -13.52 21.67
C HIS A 255 4.07 -12.43 20.98
N LYS A 256 5.24 -12.12 21.56
CA LYS A 256 6.13 -11.02 21.14
C LYS A 256 6.45 -10.98 19.64
N ASN A 257 6.60 -12.13 18.99
CA ASN A 257 7.07 -12.20 17.60
C ASN A 257 5.92 -12.30 16.58
N GLU A 258 4.66 -12.34 17.02
CA GLU A 258 3.53 -12.64 16.15
C GLU A 258 3.34 -11.60 15.04
N GLU A 259 3.52 -10.33 15.37
CA GLU A 259 3.56 -9.23 14.41
C GLU A 259 4.60 -9.48 13.31
N ASP A 260 5.83 -9.81 13.70
CA ASP A 260 6.92 -10.03 12.76
C ASP A 260 6.67 -11.25 11.86
N ILE A 261 6.05 -12.30 12.41
CA ILE A 261 5.68 -13.50 11.68
C ILE A 261 4.61 -13.16 10.63
N ILE A 262 3.54 -12.45 11.01
CA ILE A 262 2.48 -12.04 10.09
C ILE A 262 3.06 -11.19 8.95
N LYS A 263 3.89 -10.20 9.29
CA LYS A 263 4.56 -9.36 8.28
C LYS A 263 5.46 -10.17 7.35
N ALA A 264 6.18 -11.17 7.86
CA ALA A 264 7.00 -12.05 7.04
C ALA A 264 6.15 -12.86 6.05
N TYR A 265 5.05 -13.46 6.51
CA TYR A 265 4.12 -14.20 5.64
C TYR A 265 3.54 -13.31 4.54
N LEU A 266 3.06 -12.11 4.88
CA LEU A 266 2.49 -11.18 3.92
C LEU A 266 3.54 -10.67 2.93
N ASN A 267 4.72 -10.26 3.40
CA ASN A 267 5.78 -9.76 2.54
C ASN A 267 6.29 -10.83 1.56
N GLU A 268 6.52 -12.07 2.01
CA GLU A 268 6.91 -13.16 1.12
C GLU A 268 5.82 -13.46 0.08
N TRP A 269 4.56 -13.47 0.49
CA TRP A 269 3.43 -13.71 -0.42
C TRP A 269 3.26 -12.62 -1.48
N PHE A 270 3.39 -11.35 -1.10
CA PHE A 270 3.36 -10.24 -2.06
C PHE A 270 4.54 -10.30 -3.04
N ARG A 271 5.76 -10.60 -2.54
CA ARG A 271 6.95 -10.76 -3.39
C ARG A 271 6.83 -11.94 -4.35
N ASP A 272 6.24 -13.06 -3.92
CA ASP A 272 5.93 -14.21 -4.79
C ASP A 272 5.01 -13.80 -5.96
N MET A 273 4.19 -12.77 -5.79
CA MET A 273 3.32 -12.20 -6.82
C MET A 273 3.93 -11.03 -7.60
N SER A 274 5.23 -10.73 -7.42
CA SER A 274 5.94 -9.60 -8.04
C SER A 274 5.43 -8.21 -7.60
N ILE A 275 4.84 -8.11 -6.41
CA ILE A 275 4.53 -6.82 -5.78
C ILE A 275 5.78 -6.38 -5.01
N GLU A 276 6.35 -5.27 -5.44
CA GLU A 276 7.58 -4.71 -4.87
C GLU A 276 7.25 -3.88 -3.61
N ASP A 277 8.09 -4.06 -2.58
CA ASP A 277 8.11 -3.28 -1.34
C ASP A 277 6.73 -2.94 -0.73
N PRO A 278 5.90 -3.96 -0.42
CA PRO A 278 4.62 -3.73 0.22
C PRO A 278 4.80 -3.04 1.58
N VAL A 279 3.97 -2.04 1.85
CA VAL A 279 4.02 -1.28 3.10
C VAL A 279 3.13 -1.95 4.14
N LEU A 280 3.73 -2.46 5.22
CA LEU A 280 3.02 -3.25 6.24
C LEU A 280 3.05 -2.52 7.59
N HIS A 281 1.88 -2.03 8.01
CA HIS A 281 1.72 -1.21 9.21
C HIS A 281 0.83 -1.89 10.24
N THR A 282 1.33 -1.93 11.47
CA THR A 282 0.54 -2.32 12.62
C THR A 282 -0.40 -1.23 13.09
N THR A 283 -1.45 -1.66 13.78
CA THR A 283 -2.34 -0.79 14.55
C THR A 283 -1.53 0.11 15.48
N ASP A 284 -1.85 1.39 15.43
CA ASP A 284 -1.19 2.44 16.19
C ASP A 284 -2.25 3.50 16.59
N LEU A 285 -1.82 4.61 17.16
CA LEU A 285 -2.67 5.79 17.29
C LEU A 285 -3.18 6.21 15.91
N PRO A 286 -4.48 6.57 15.77
CA PRO A 286 -5.03 6.94 14.47
C PRO A 286 -4.27 8.07 13.77
N SER A 287 -3.73 9.03 14.53
CA SER A 287 -2.90 10.12 13.99
C SER A 287 -1.57 9.66 13.39
N ASN A 288 -1.01 8.53 13.85
CA ASN A 288 0.17 7.92 13.25
C ASN A 288 -0.21 7.19 11.96
N THR A 289 -1.35 6.50 11.94
CA THR A 289 -1.91 5.88 10.73
C THR A 289 -2.16 6.94 9.64
N ASP A 290 -2.74 8.09 10.00
CA ASP A 290 -2.96 9.20 9.07
C ASP A 290 -1.64 9.68 8.42
N LYS A 291 -0.58 9.84 9.22
CA LYS A 291 0.76 10.23 8.73
C LYS A 291 1.37 9.17 7.80
N ARG A 292 1.19 7.88 8.12
CA ARG A 292 1.67 6.77 7.30
C ARG A 292 0.99 6.79 5.93
N ILE A 293 -0.33 6.99 5.89
CA ILE A 293 -1.10 7.18 4.65
C ILE A 293 -0.56 8.38 3.87
N GLU A 294 -0.41 9.54 4.51
CA GLU A 294 0.12 10.74 3.81
C GLU A 294 1.51 10.52 3.20
N ASN A 295 2.40 9.86 3.93
CA ASN A 295 3.76 9.58 3.45
C ASN A 295 3.74 8.61 2.27
N PHE A 296 2.92 7.57 2.32
CA PHE A 296 2.77 6.59 1.24
C PHE A 296 2.31 7.24 -0.08
N PHE A 297 1.40 8.23 -0.02
CA PHE A 297 0.92 8.90 -1.23
C PHE A 297 1.83 10.06 -1.71
N ARG A 298 2.84 10.45 -0.93
CA ARG A 298 3.85 11.45 -1.33
C ARG A 298 5.08 10.83 -2.00
N SER A 299 5.37 9.56 -1.72
CA SER A 299 6.45 8.81 -2.38
C SER A 299 6.15 8.52 -3.84
#